data_AF-A0A7W0WLS6-F1
#
_entry.id   AF-A0A7W0WLS6-F1
#
_cell.length_a   1.000
_cell.length_b   1.000
_cell.length_c   1.000
_cell.angle_alpha   90.00
_cell.angle_beta   90.00
_cell.angle_gamma   90.00
#
_symmetry.space_group_name_H-M   'P 1'
#
loop_
_entity.id
_entity.type
_entity.pdbx_description
1 polymer ?
#
loop_
_entity_poly.entity_id
_entity_poly.type
_entity_poly.pdbx_seq_one_letter_code
_entity_poly.pdbx_strand_id
1 'polypeptide(L)'
;MALLSAVAARLSLRDRGLIREGMYADLVVFDPATVVDRATYDRSHQVSTGIRHVFVNGVAVLRNGEHTGAKPGRAVRGPGWAGSAGGELAPAAHQPTARSTQ
;
A
#
# COMPACT_ATOMS: atom_id res chain seq x y z
N MET A 1 10.40 5.13 9.56
CA MET A 1 10.07 3.69 9.57
C MET A 1 8.81 3.33 10.36
N ALA A 2 8.43 4.03 11.44
CA ALA A 2 7.26 3.67 12.25
C ALA A 2 5.88 3.85 11.57
N LEU A 3 5.74 4.79 10.63
CA LEU A 3 4.43 5.14 10.05
C LEU A 3 3.73 3.96 9.33
N LEU A 4 4.45 3.18 8.52
CA LEU A 4 3.83 2.06 7.79
C LEU A 4 3.60 0.84 8.68
N SER A 5 4.64 0.39 9.39
CA SER A 5 4.59 -0.88 10.13
C SER A 5 3.72 -0.81 11.37
N ALA A 6 3.79 0.29 12.15
CA ALA A 6 3.00 0.44 13.36
C ALA A 6 1.50 0.61 13.05
N VAL A 7 1.16 1.33 11.97
CA VAL A 7 -0.22 1.48 11.52
C VAL A 7 -0.76 0.14 11.00
N ALA A 8 0.01 -0.58 10.19
CA ALA A 8 -0.39 -1.90 9.71
C ALA A 8 -0.65 -2.87 10.86
N ALA A 9 0.22 -2.89 11.88
CA ALA A 9 0.03 -3.70 13.08
C ALA A 9 -1.23 -3.29 13.86
N ARG A 10 -1.42 -1.98 14.10
CA ARG A 10 -2.55 -1.48 14.90
C ARG A 10 -3.91 -1.71 14.22
N LEU A 11 -3.95 -1.71 12.90
CA LEU A 11 -5.16 -1.95 12.10
C LEU A 11 -5.30 -3.41 11.64
N SER A 12 -4.42 -4.32 12.10
CA SER A 12 -4.41 -5.73 11.68
C SER A 12 -4.36 -5.93 10.16
N LEU A 13 -3.64 -5.06 9.45
CA LEU A 13 -3.40 -5.17 8.01
C LEU A 13 -2.35 -6.23 7.73
N ARG A 14 -2.80 -7.48 7.58
CA ARG A 14 -1.93 -8.59 7.24
C ARG A 14 -1.20 -8.33 5.91
N ASP A 15 0.05 -8.76 5.85
CA ASP A 15 0.92 -8.70 4.66
C ASP A 15 1.14 -7.29 4.08
N ARG A 16 0.98 -6.24 4.90
CA ARG A 16 1.25 -4.83 4.53
C ARG A 16 2.15 -4.12 5.54
N GLY A 17 2.70 -2.98 5.14
CA GLY A 17 3.43 -2.05 6.02
C GLY A 17 4.92 -2.36 6.24
N LEU A 18 5.45 -3.41 5.61
CA LEU A 18 6.88 -3.75 5.60
C LEU A 18 7.29 -4.16 4.18
N ILE A 19 8.55 -3.91 3.84
CA ILE A 19 9.14 -4.37 2.56
C ILE A 19 9.81 -5.71 2.83
N ARG A 20 9.09 -6.79 2.50
CA ARG A 20 9.59 -8.17 2.57
C ARG A 20 8.95 -8.99 1.47
N GLU A 21 9.65 -10.06 1.08
CA GLU A 21 9.11 -11.03 0.14
C GLU A 21 7.76 -11.56 0.61
N GLY A 22 6.85 -11.70 -0.35
CA GLY A 22 5.49 -12.16 -0.16
C GLY A 22 4.49 -11.20 0.48
N MET A 23 4.89 -9.95 0.75
CA MET A 23 3.98 -8.89 1.17
C MET A 23 3.41 -8.14 -0.05
N TYR A 24 2.27 -7.44 0.15
CA TYR A 24 1.72 -6.56 -0.88
C TYR A 24 2.71 -5.44 -1.21
N ALA A 25 2.91 -5.19 -2.50
CA ALA A 25 3.81 -4.15 -3.00
C ALA A 25 3.15 -2.76 -2.94
N ASP A 26 2.91 -2.27 -1.73
CA ASP A 26 2.53 -0.89 -1.45
C ASP A 26 3.80 -0.08 -1.18
N LEU A 27 4.28 0.64 -2.19
CA LEU A 27 5.60 1.28 -2.17
C LEU A 27 5.50 2.76 -2.54
N VAL A 28 6.32 3.59 -1.89
CA VAL A 28 6.47 5.01 -2.22
C VAL A 28 7.94 5.31 -2.43
N VAL A 29 8.28 5.88 -3.58
CA VAL A 29 9.61 6.41 -3.89
C VAL A 29 9.53 7.92 -3.82
N PHE A 30 10.31 8.50 -2.93
CA PHE A 30 10.36 9.94 -2.73
C PHE A 30 11.80 10.42 -2.57
N ASP A 31 11.98 11.71 -2.83
CA ASP A 31 13.24 12.40 -2.63
C ASP A 31 13.25 13.02 -1.21
N PRO A 32 14.11 12.52 -0.31
CA PRO A 32 14.11 12.96 1.08
C PRO A 32 14.48 14.44 1.25
N ALA A 33 15.14 15.07 0.28
CA ALA A 33 15.50 16.48 0.35
C ALA A 33 14.35 17.42 -0.07
N THR A 34 13.35 16.91 -0.78
CA THR A 34 12.29 17.74 -1.38
C THR A 34 10.87 17.31 -1.01
N VAL A 35 10.72 16.22 -0.25
CA VAL A 35 9.42 15.73 0.20
C VAL A 35 8.79 16.71 1.21
N VAL A 36 7.66 17.30 0.81
CA VAL A 36 6.92 18.24 1.67
C VAL A 36 5.46 18.33 1.24
N ASP A 37 4.56 18.43 2.22
CA ASP A 37 3.16 18.78 1.99
C ASP A 37 3.04 20.29 1.78
N ARG A 38 2.37 20.70 0.70
CA ARG A 38 2.18 22.11 0.33
C ARG A 38 0.82 22.64 0.73
N ALA A 39 -0.07 21.77 1.22
CA ALA A 39 -1.41 22.17 1.62
C ALA A 39 -1.32 23.25 2.72
N THR A 40 -2.02 24.38 2.49
CA THR A 40 -2.23 25.42 3.50
C THR A 40 -3.71 25.44 3.85
N TYR A 41 -4.07 26.09 4.97
CA TYR A 41 -5.48 26.22 5.38
C TYR A 41 -6.35 26.80 4.26
N ASP A 42 -5.89 27.88 3.61
CA ASP A 42 -6.62 28.53 2.52
C ASP A 42 -6.58 27.76 1.19
N ARG A 43 -5.58 26.87 1.01
CA ARG A 43 -5.33 26.14 -0.25
C ARG A 43 -4.94 24.70 0.04
N SER A 44 -5.95 23.92 0.41
CA SER A 44 -5.80 22.53 0.84
C SER A 44 -5.55 21.53 -0.30
N HIS A 45 -5.94 21.85 -1.54
CA HIS A 45 -5.86 20.92 -2.68
C HIS A 45 -4.50 20.97 -3.44
N GLN A 46 -3.45 21.45 -2.80
CA GLN A 46 -2.12 21.51 -3.41
C GLN A 46 -1.44 20.13 -3.36
N VAL A 47 -0.84 19.72 -4.47
CA VAL A 47 -0.11 18.45 -4.55
C VAL A 47 1.22 18.56 -3.79
N SER A 48 1.53 17.54 -2.99
CA SER A 48 2.82 17.42 -2.30
C SER A 48 3.98 17.32 -3.30
N THR A 49 5.16 17.83 -2.93
CA THR A 49 6.37 17.69 -3.77
C THR A 49 7.26 16.56 -3.26
N GLY A 50 8.20 16.13 -4.11
CA GLY A 50 9.20 15.11 -3.76
C GLY A 50 8.72 13.66 -3.86
N ILE A 51 7.43 13.38 -4.07
CA ILE A 51 6.93 12.03 -4.35
C ILE A 51 7.10 11.70 -5.85
N ARG A 52 7.93 10.71 -6.18
CA ARG A 52 8.23 10.35 -7.58
C ARG A 52 7.38 9.20 -8.10
N HIS A 53 7.24 8.14 -7.30
CA HIS A 53 6.47 6.96 -7.67
C HIS A 53 5.64 6.44 -6.50
N VAL A 54 4.46 5.94 -6.82
CA VAL A 54 3.60 5.25 -5.86
C VAL A 54 3.08 3.98 -6.53
N PHE A 55 3.23 2.87 -5.82
CA PHE A 55 2.72 1.56 -6.22
C PHE A 55 1.72 1.09 -5.17
N VAL A 56 0.59 0.56 -5.64
CA VAL A 56 -0.42 -0.06 -4.79
C VAL A 56 -0.66 -1.47 -5.33
N ASN A 57 -0.46 -2.48 -4.48
CA ASN A 57 -0.50 -3.88 -4.92
C ASN A 57 0.40 -4.17 -6.14
N GLY A 58 1.54 -3.47 -6.26
CA GLY A 58 2.50 -3.63 -7.37
C GLY A 58 2.16 -2.86 -8.65
N VAL A 59 1.01 -2.19 -8.71
CA VAL A 59 0.62 -1.38 -9.89
C VAL A 59 0.95 0.08 -9.63
N ALA A 60 1.64 0.72 -10.58
CA ALA A 60 1.99 2.13 -10.51
C ALA A 60 0.72 3.00 -10.60
N VAL A 61 0.42 3.74 -9.53
CA VAL A 61 -0.67 4.74 -9.48
C VAL A 61 -0.15 6.16 -9.67
N LEU A 62 1.12 6.39 -9.32
CA LEU A 62 1.88 7.60 -9.64
C LEU A 62 3.20 7.18 -10.26
N ARG A 63 3.56 7.77 -11.42
CA ARG A 63 4.83 7.51 -12.09
C ARG A 63 5.44 8.81 -12.58
N ASN A 64 6.69 9.08 -12.20
CA ASN A 64 7.39 10.31 -12.54
C ASN A 64 6.64 11.58 -12.09
N GLY A 65 5.94 11.51 -10.95
CA GLY A 65 5.13 12.63 -10.44
C GLY A 65 3.73 12.76 -11.08
N GLU A 66 3.39 11.93 -12.07
CA GLU A 66 2.09 11.97 -12.75
C GLU A 66 1.19 10.81 -12.34
N HIS A 67 -0.10 11.08 -12.17
CA HIS A 67 -1.08 10.05 -11.83
C HIS A 67 -1.41 9.20 -13.06
N THR A 68 -1.35 7.88 -12.93
CA THR A 68 -1.54 6.96 -14.06
C THR A 68 -3.01 6.66 -14.36
N GLY A 69 -3.92 7.01 -13.45
CA GLY A 69 -5.34 6.68 -13.51
C GLY A 69 -5.69 5.28 -13.01
N ALA A 70 -4.69 4.43 -12.74
CA ALA A 70 -4.90 3.09 -12.20
C ALA A 70 -5.53 3.13 -10.79
N LYS A 71 -6.50 2.25 -10.54
CA LYS A 71 -7.18 2.10 -9.24
C LYS A 71 -7.06 0.66 -8.71
N PRO A 72 -5.85 0.15 -8.46
CA PRO A 72 -5.60 -1.25 -8.06
C PRO A 72 -5.94 -1.52 -6.57
N GLY A 73 -6.53 -0.56 -5.87
CA GLY A 73 -6.89 -0.67 -4.46
C GLY A 73 -7.86 -1.83 -4.23
N ARG A 74 -7.69 -2.52 -3.11
CA ARG A 74 -8.58 -3.60 -2.67
C ARG A 74 -9.21 -3.22 -1.34
N ALA A 75 -10.47 -3.61 -1.14
CA ALA A 75 -11.14 -3.41 0.13
C ALA A 75 -10.40 -4.17 1.24
N VAL A 76 -10.02 -3.45 2.29
CA VAL A 76 -9.45 -4.04 3.50
C VAL A 76 -10.57 -4.60 4.35
N ARG A 77 -10.51 -5.89 4.67
CA ARG A 77 -11.52 -6.59 5.47
C ARG A 77 -10.97 -6.87 6.85
N GLY A 78 -11.61 -6.31 7.88
CA GLY A 78 -11.23 -6.49 9.27
C GLY A 78 -11.66 -7.86 9.84
N PRO A 79 -11.27 -8.19 11.07
CA PRO A 79 -11.55 -9.50 11.68
C PRO A 79 -13.05 -9.83 11.81
N GLY A 80 -13.91 -8.81 11.92
CA GLY A 80 -15.37 -8.96 11.98
C GLY A 80 -16.06 -9.09 10.62
N TRP A 81 -15.30 -9.13 9.52
CA TRP A 81 -15.88 -9.32 8.18
C TRP A 81 -16.27 -10.78 7.96
N ALA A 82 -17.57 -11.09 7.98
CA ALA A 82 -18.12 -12.44 7.83
C ALA A 82 -18.19 -12.96 6.37
N GLY A 83 -17.73 -12.18 5.38
CA GLY A 83 -17.98 -12.45 3.97
C GLY A 83 -19.36 -11.95 3.54
N SER A 84 -19.47 -11.53 2.27
CA SER A 84 -20.76 -11.54 1.59
C SER A 84 -21.07 -13.00 1.26
N ALA A 85 -22.06 -13.59 1.92
CA ALA A 85 -22.60 -14.87 1.48
C ALA A 85 -23.10 -14.68 0.03
N GLY A 86 -22.38 -15.23 -0.94
CA GLY A 86 -22.67 -15.10 -2.37
C GLY A 86 -21.62 -14.24 -3.10
N GLY A 87 -20.65 -14.90 -3.72
CA GLY A 87 -19.64 -14.26 -4.57
C GLY A 87 -18.34 -15.03 -4.47
N GLU A 88 -18.26 -16.11 -5.25
CA GLU A 88 -17.05 -16.91 -5.43
C GLU A 88 -15.84 -16.01 -5.68
N LEU A 89 -14.90 -16.02 -4.73
CA LEU A 89 -13.56 -15.49 -4.92
C LEU A 89 -12.60 -16.66 -4.72
N ALA A 90 -11.98 -17.04 -5.83
CA ALA A 90 -10.92 -18.02 -5.95
C ALA A 90 -9.87 -17.91 -4.83
N PRO A 91 -9.21 -19.02 -4.46
CA PRO A 91 -8.48 -19.13 -3.20
C PRO A 91 -7.32 -18.15 -3.13
N ALA A 92 -7.05 -17.70 -1.90
CA ALA A 92 -5.92 -16.89 -1.53
C ALA A 92 -4.60 -17.55 -1.96
N ALA A 93 -4.08 -17.17 -3.13
CA ALA A 93 -2.74 -17.55 -3.56
C ALA A 93 -1.73 -16.49 -3.08
N HIS A 94 -1.26 -16.66 -1.84
CA HIS A 94 0.09 -16.26 -1.49
C HIS A 94 0.71 -17.22 -0.46
N GLN A 95 1.07 -18.40 -0.94
CA GLN A 95 2.22 -19.16 -0.45
C GLN A 95 2.99 -19.59 -1.71
N PRO A 96 4.32 -19.44 -1.80
CA PRO A 96 5.23 -20.12 -0.86
C PRO A 96 6.54 -19.36 -0.54
N THR A 97 7.21 -19.79 0.54
CA THR A 97 8.60 -20.33 0.50
C THR A 97 8.88 -20.96 1.88
N ALA A 98 8.89 -22.29 1.94
CA ALA A 98 10.09 -23.12 1.92
C ALA A 98 11.05 -22.85 3.09
N ARG A 99 11.00 -23.72 4.11
CA ARG A 99 12.18 -24.08 4.91
C ARG A 99 12.46 -25.58 4.74
N SER A 100 13.39 -25.87 3.85
CA SER A 100 14.39 -26.93 3.94
C SER A 100 15.70 -26.18 3.63
N THR A 101 16.78 -26.19 4.42
CA THR A 101 17.45 -27.32 5.05
C THR A 101 18.39 -26.76 6.12
N GLN A 102 18.28 -27.27 7.36
CA GLN A 102 19.36 -27.86 8.16
C GLN A 102 18.77 -28.32 9.49
#